data_AF-A0A836U352-F1
#
_entry.id   AF-A0A836U352-F1
#
_cell.length_a   1.000
_cell.length_b   1.000
_cell.length_c   1.000
_cell.angle_alpha   90.00
_cell.angle_beta   90.00
_cell.angle_gamma   90.00
#
_symmetry.space_group_name_H-M   'P 1'
#
loop_
_entity.id
_entity.type
_entity.pdbx_description
1 polymer ?
#
loop_
_entity_poly.entity_id
_entity_poly.type
_entity_poly.pdbx_seq_one_letter_code
_entity_poly.pdbx_strand_id
1 'polypeptide(L)'
;MRKQRLLRPITAIALWTVTASTVAFAEEFRIEHKADWDTWSFPRSVVAQHDDGSIGLQLVGKAINAVTVKSSREPIPGGVRFAFSAAESVENVIDGRTDTWWQPDPEDPIEDWWFEVDLGRMVYATEIRLIFPDTTAAEPFRNFSVYISNGERYNAAKDLSSFYRAGRTIRPNEGRVVEFSLQTIDPGGGTGDYLSLSDTLRFAPVQYIRFIAEEHQPGAALAEIEVTAIGENLALGSIDRGGSIRVGTDVQNSASFSDGDHNTKWTVTGLNSWIEEGHYLAWDLGAAYWLDRMVIEVSVPGHRTLYVEDFEISTSDGTPVDGLTIDRVQSEFDYQLLTQVDATGSPVQHWFDLSFPLRKARHIFFHRVNFSNIRVWYTMLEYAVYGEGYAAEAEMTSGYIDLGRAKSIRTLTWDADLPEGTYMEIRSQTGDSFVVEKKYFRKSGDEVSEAQWNKLPKSQKLDV
;
A
#
# COMPACT_ATOMS: atom_id res chain seq x y z
N MET A 1 55.73 -69.42 69.48
CA MET A 1 56.11 -70.56 68.60
C MET A 1 56.23 -70.01 67.18
N ARG A 2 57.45 -69.94 66.66
CA ARG A 2 57.79 -69.42 65.32
C ARG A 2 57.24 -70.33 64.21
N LYS A 3 56.75 -69.75 63.12
CA LYS A 3 57.13 -70.13 61.74
C LYS A 3 56.79 -68.99 60.77
N GLN A 4 57.84 -68.53 60.07
CA GLN A 4 57.83 -67.54 59.00
C GLN A 4 57.19 -68.10 57.71
N ARG A 5 56.68 -67.21 56.86
CA ARG A 5 56.90 -67.24 55.40
C ARG A 5 56.74 -65.82 54.83
N LEU A 6 57.79 -65.33 54.17
CA LEU A 6 57.79 -64.18 53.26
C LEU A 6 56.98 -64.52 51.99
N LEU A 7 56.42 -63.51 51.31
CA LEU A 7 56.50 -63.33 49.84
C LEU A 7 55.90 -61.99 49.38
N ARG A 8 56.77 -61.18 48.74
CA ARG A 8 56.61 -60.18 47.65
C ARG A 8 55.59 -59.02 47.75
N PRO A 9 56.02 -57.76 47.51
CA PRO A 9 55.11 -56.65 47.24
C PRO A 9 54.64 -56.69 45.77
N ILE A 10 53.32 -56.58 45.56
CA ILE A 10 52.72 -56.30 44.24
C ILE A 10 52.22 -54.85 44.30
N THR A 11 52.82 -54.04 43.43
CA THR A 11 52.46 -52.65 43.14
C THR A 11 51.03 -52.59 42.61
N ALA A 12 50.12 -51.94 43.33
CA ALA A 12 48.77 -51.65 42.84
C ALA A 12 48.78 -50.29 42.14
N ILE A 13 48.59 -50.30 40.83
CA ILE A 13 48.38 -49.12 39.99
C ILE A 13 46.94 -48.64 40.23
N ALA A 14 46.79 -47.48 40.87
CA ALA A 14 45.50 -46.82 41.01
C ALA A 14 45.14 -46.13 39.68
N LEU A 15 44.20 -46.73 38.95
CA LEU A 15 43.61 -46.15 37.75
C LEU A 15 42.61 -45.05 38.18
N TRP A 16 43.00 -43.79 38.03
CA TRP A 16 42.10 -42.65 38.20
C TRP A 16 41.18 -42.55 36.99
N THR A 17 39.91 -42.91 37.15
CA THR A 17 38.85 -42.58 36.20
C THR A 17 38.55 -41.10 36.28
N VAL A 18 39.06 -40.33 35.31
CA VAL A 18 38.61 -38.97 35.03
C VAL A 18 37.20 -39.06 34.45
N THR A 19 36.18 -38.77 35.26
CA THR A 19 34.84 -38.48 34.74
C THR A 19 34.90 -37.15 33.99
N ALA A 20 35.03 -37.22 32.67
CA ALA A 20 34.84 -36.05 31.82
C ALA A 20 33.37 -35.62 31.92
N SER A 21 33.12 -34.51 32.62
CA SER A 21 31.85 -33.79 32.51
C SER A 21 31.76 -33.18 31.12
N THR A 22 31.17 -33.93 30.18
CA THR A 22 30.76 -33.36 28.90
C THR A 22 29.64 -32.35 29.17
N VAL A 23 29.95 -31.07 29.08
CA VAL A 23 28.95 -30.02 28.96
C VAL A 23 28.21 -30.29 27.65
N ALA A 24 26.96 -30.74 27.74
CA ALA A 24 26.11 -30.89 26.57
C ALA A 24 25.69 -29.48 26.13
N PHE A 25 26.34 -28.95 25.10
CA PHE A 25 25.83 -27.75 24.42
C PHE A 25 24.58 -28.18 23.63
N ALA A 26 23.47 -27.49 23.87
CA ALA A 26 22.32 -27.59 22.98
C ALA A 26 22.75 -27.06 21.60
N GLU A 27 22.42 -27.79 20.53
CA GLU A 27 22.59 -27.28 19.17
C GLU A 27 21.59 -26.13 18.94
N GLU A 28 22.09 -25.01 18.45
CA GLU A 28 21.30 -23.82 18.19
C GLU A 28 21.03 -23.70 16.68
N PHE A 29 19.77 -23.44 16.32
CA PHE A 29 19.40 -23.04 14.97
C PHE A 29 19.07 -21.55 15.02
N ARG A 30 19.79 -20.75 14.23
CA ARG A 30 19.67 -19.29 14.22
C ARG A 30 19.07 -18.81 12.91
N ILE A 31 18.29 -17.75 13.02
CA ILE A 31 17.77 -16.96 11.91
C ILE A 31 18.29 -15.57 12.18
N GLU A 32 19.36 -15.19 11.49
CA GLU A 32 20.15 -13.99 11.80
C GLU A 32 20.60 -13.23 10.55
N HIS A 33 20.32 -13.77 9.36
CA HIS A 33 20.63 -13.13 8.08
C HIS A 33 19.37 -12.91 7.27
N LYS A 34 19.38 -11.87 6.43
CA LYS A 34 18.31 -11.57 5.47
C LYS A 34 17.85 -12.79 4.68
N ALA A 35 18.81 -13.60 4.20
CA ALA A 35 18.55 -14.80 3.41
C ALA A 35 17.80 -15.91 4.18
N ASP A 36 17.87 -15.92 5.52
CA ASP A 36 17.14 -16.91 6.32
C ASP A 36 15.62 -16.68 6.23
N TRP A 37 15.22 -15.42 6.05
CA TRP A 37 13.82 -15.01 5.90
C TRP A 37 13.26 -15.23 4.48
N ASP A 38 14.10 -15.43 3.47
CA ASP A 38 13.65 -15.59 2.07
C ASP A 38 12.76 -16.82 1.85
N THR A 39 12.87 -17.81 2.73
CA THR A 39 12.05 -19.03 2.73
C THR A 39 10.72 -18.88 3.46
N TRP A 40 10.51 -17.76 4.15
CA TRP A 40 9.29 -17.48 4.89
C TRP A 40 8.22 -16.88 3.97
N SER A 41 6.97 -17.19 4.28
CA SER A 41 5.79 -16.55 3.70
C SER A 41 5.33 -15.44 4.62
N PHE A 42 5.20 -14.23 4.08
CA PHE A 42 4.69 -13.04 4.76
C PHE A 42 4.27 -12.00 3.70
N PRO A 43 3.44 -11.01 4.06
CA PRO A 43 3.12 -9.91 3.15
C PRO A 43 4.39 -9.07 2.91
N ARG A 44 5.02 -9.22 1.73
CA ARG A 44 6.37 -8.70 1.43
C ARG A 44 6.53 -7.18 1.52
N SER A 45 5.43 -6.46 1.50
CA SER A 45 5.29 -5.00 1.52
C SER A 45 4.88 -4.45 2.89
N VAL A 46 4.83 -5.33 3.89
CA VAL A 46 4.42 -5.03 5.27
C VAL A 46 5.56 -5.34 6.23
N VAL A 47 6.44 -6.26 5.86
CA VAL A 47 7.64 -6.60 6.60
C VAL A 47 8.86 -6.11 5.82
N ALA A 48 9.59 -5.16 6.39
CA ALA A 48 10.90 -4.75 5.93
C ALA A 48 11.96 -5.75 6.43
N GLN A 49 12.84 -6.17 5.53
CA GLN A 49 14.03 -6.94 5.87
C GLN A 49 15.27 -6.06 5.74
N HIS A 50 16.10 -6.05 6.78
CA HIS A 50 17.31 -5.26 6.83
C HIS A 50 18.54 -6.12 6.51
N ASP A 51 19.62 -5.47 6.07
CA ASP A 51 20.84 -6.17 5.66
C ASP A 51 21.61 -6.79 6.84
N ASP A 52 21.32 -6.35 8.07
CA ASP A 52 21.82 -6.95 9.31
C ASP A 52 21.01 -8.18 9.76
N GLY A 53 20.00 -8.59 8.98
CA GLY A 53 19.14 -9.74 9.26
C GLY A 53 17.97 -9.46 10.19
N SER A 54 17.83 -8.23 10.70
CA SER A 54 16.62 -7.83 11.42
C SER A 54 15.42 -7.67 10.49
N ILE A 55 14.23 -7.86 11.05
CA ILE A 55 12.95 -7.63 10.38
C ILE A 55 12.12 -6.64 11.18
N GLY A 56 11.32 -5.84 10.49
CA GLY A 56 10.45 -4.85 11.11
C GLY A 56 9.18 -4.64 10.29
N LEU A 57 8.17 -4.03 10.89
CA LEU A 57 7.00 -3.60 10.14
C LEU A 57 7.39 -2.41 9.25
N GLN A 58 6.77 -2.32 8.07
CA GLN A 58 6.96 -1.19 7.18
C GLN A 58 6.25 0.04 7.74
N LEU A 59 6.95 1.17 7.75
CA LEU A 59 6.42 2.46 8.15
C LEU A 59 5.60 3.05 6.99
N VAL A 60 4.37 3.46 7.27
CA VAL A 60 3.49 4.20 6.35
C VAL A 60 3.63 5.69 6.65
N GLY A 61 4.17 6.43 5.68
CA GLY A 61 4.39 7.87 5.80
C GLY A 61 3.16 8.72 5.46
N LYS A 62 3.04 9.85 6.17
CA LYS A 62 2.24 11.02 5.76
C LYS A 62 3.16 12.06 5.11
N ALA A 63 2.58 12.94 4.29
CA ALA A 63 3.32 14.06 3.67
C ALA A 63 4.61 13.60 2.95
N ILE A 64 4.50 12.58 2.10
CA ILE A 64 5.65 12.01 1.40
C ILE A 64 6.06 12.87 0.19
N ASN A 65 7.35 12.88 -0.14
CA ASN A 65 7.81 13.37 -1.45
C ASN A 65 7.51 12.31 -2.51
N ALA A 66 6.49 12.54 -3.33
CA ALA A 66 6.01 11.60 -4.33
C ALA A 66 7.02 11.34 -5.46
N VAL A 67 7.94 12.27 -5.70
CA VAL A 67 9.00 12.16 -6.72
C VAL A 67 9.99 11.05 -6.37
N THR A 68 10.32 10.88 -5.09
CA THR A 68 11.29 9.87 -4.63
C THR A 68 10.67 8.48 -4.48
N VAL A 69 9.35 8.37 -4.44
CA VAL A 69 8.65 7.09 -4.24
C VAL A 69 8.47 6.40 -5.58
N LYS A 70 9.25 5.33 -5.79
CA LYS A 70 9.14 4.45 -6.96
C LYS A 70 7.88 3.59 -6.84
N SER A 71 7.11 3.50 -7.93
CA SER A 71 5.92 2.63 -8.00
C SER A 71 6.30 1.17 -7.70
N SER A 72 5.46 0.47 -6.94
CA SER A 72 5.61 -0.97 -6.67
C SER A 72 5.25 -1.85 -7.87
N ARG A 73 4.73 -1.25 -8.95
CA ARG A 73 4.28 -1.96 -10.16
C ARG A 73 5.19 -1.63 -11.34
N GLU A 74 5.82 -2.66 -11.89
CA GLU A 74 6.37 -2.63 -13.25
C GLU A 74 5.22 -2.52 -14.27
N PRO A 75 5.29 -1.65 -15.31
CA PRO A 75 6.39 -0.79 -15.69
C PRO A 75 5.93 0.68 -15.71
N ILE A 76 5.76 1.33 -14.56
CA ILE A 76 5.71 2.81 -14.60
C ILE A 76 6.90 3.36 -13.85
N PRO A 77 8.11 3.30 -14.44
CA PRO A 77 9.17 4.18 -14.01
C PRO A 77 8.69 5.59 -14.31
N GLY A 78 8.29 6.32 -13.26
CA GLY A 78 8.25 7.77 -13.34
C GLY A 78 9.63 8.31 -13.74
N GLY A 79 9.73 9.62 -13.91
CA GLY A 79 10.96 10.29 -14.30
C GLY A 79 10.71 11.36 -15.35
N VAL A 80 11.74 11.68 -16.12
CA VAL A 80 11.66 12.71 -17.16
C VAL A 80 10.89 12.16 -18.37
N ARG A 81 9.75 12.77 -18.68
CA ARG A 81 8.91 12.39 -19.83
C ARG A 81 9.22 13.23 -21.07
N PHE A 82 9.43 14.53 -20.89
CA PHE A 82 9.81 15.46 -21.96
C PHE A 82 10.89 16.41 -21.49
N ALA A 83 11.89 16.63 -22.32
CA ALA A 83 12.94 17.62 -22.14
C ALA A 83 13.56 17.94 -23.49
N PHE A 84 13.99 19.18 -23.69
CA PHE A 84 14.59 19.63 -24.95
C PHE A 84 15.97 20.20 -24.68
N SER A 85 16.05 21.34 -23.99
CA SER A 85 17.33 21.93 -23.60
C SER A 85 17.98 21.16 -22.45
N ALA A 86 19.27 20.86 -22.59
CA ALA A 86 20.09 20.14 -21.60
C ALA A 86 19.41 18.87 -21.03
N ALA A 87 18.74 18.09 -21.89
CA ALA A 87 17.85 17.00 -21.51
C ALA A 87 18.48 15.95 -20.58
N GLU A 88 19.77 15.64 -20.76
CA GLU A 88 20.52 14.67 -19.93
C GLU A 88 20.62 15.10 -18.46
N SER A 89 20.48 16.39 -18.16
CA SER A 89 20.57 16.92 -16.79
C SER A 89 19.22 17.13 -16.09
N VAL A 90 18.10 16.90 -16.79
CA VAL A 90 16.76 17.09 -16.19
C VAL A 90 16.50 16.08 -15.08
N GLU A 91 17.09 14.88 -15.14
CA GLU A 91 16.99 13.88 -14.07
C GLU A 91 17.52 14.39 -12.72
N ASN A 92 18.41 15.40 -12.72
CA ASN A 92 18.89 16.02 -11.50
C ASN A 92 17.78 16.72 -10.73
N VAL A 93 16.69 17.16 -11.37
CA VAL A 93 15.59 17.88 -10.69
C VAL A 93 14.70 16.97 -9.85
N ILE A 94 14.98 15.67 -9.82
CA ILE A 94 14.20 14.65 -9.13
C ILE A 94 15.12 13.61 -8.44
N ASP A 95 16.40 13.94 -8.25
CA ASP A 95 17.40 13.01 -7.72
C ASP A 95 17.53 13.09 -6.19
N GLY A 96 16.79 14.01 -5.55
CA GLY A 96 16.81 14.24 -4.11
C GLY A 96 18.05 15.00 -3.63
N ARG A 97 18.80 15.65 -4.54
CA ARG A 97 20.01 16.40 -4.21
C ARG A 97 19.89 17.85 -4.65
N THR A 98 20.36 18.75 -3.80
CA THR A 98 20.35 20.19 -4.07
C THR A 98 21.67 20.72 -4.63
N ASP A 99 22.66 19.83 -4.86
CA ASP A 99 23.99 20.14 -5.38
C ASP A 99 24.20 19.70 -6.84
N THR A 100 23.18 19.09 -7.44
CA THR A 100 23.01 18.82 -8.87
C THR A 100 21.87 19.70 -9.39
N TRP A 101 21.81 19.96 -10.70
CA TRP A 101 20.75 20.79 -11.27
C TRP A 101 20.58 20.58 -12.77
N TRP A 102 19.41 20.97 -13.26
CA TRP A 102 19.17 21.25 -14.66
C TRP A 102 19.44 22.71 -14.96
N GLN A 103 20.20 22.97 -16.03
CA GLN A 103 20.46 24.30 -16.56
C GLN A 103 20.36 24.23 -18.08
N PRO A 104 19.37 24.91 -18.70
CA PRO A 104 19.24 24.93 -20.16
C PRO A 104 20.46 25.58 -20.82
N ASP A 105 20.75 25.15 -22.05
CA ASP A 105 21.78 25.75 -22.89
C ASP A 105 21.35 27.18 -23.27
N PRO A 106 22.18 28.21 -22.99
CA PRO A 106 21.87 29.59 -23.37
C PRO A 106 21.66 29.80 -24.88
N GLU A 107 22.20 28.92 -25.73
CA GLU A 107 22.03 28.99 -27.19
C GLU A 107 20.72 28.36 -27.68
N ASP A 108 20.05 27.57 -26.84
CA ASP A 108 18.76 26.98 -27.18
C ASP A 108 17.64 28.06 -27.15
N PRO A 109 16.67 27.96 -28.06
CA PRO A 109 15.54 28.87 -28.08
C PRO A 109 14.68 28.70 -26.82
N ILE A 110 14.05 29.78 -26.35
CA ILE A 110 13.28 29.77 -25.08
C ILE A 110 12.11 28.76 -25.11
N GLU A 111 11.60 28.44 -26.30
CA GLU A 111 10.57 27.43 -26.52
C GLU A 111 10.98 26.01 -26.11
N ASP A 112 12.29 25.76 -25.96
CA ASP A 112 12.88 24.49 -25.53
C ASP A 112 13.27 24.49 -24.04
N TRP A 113 13.09 25.61 -23.32
CA TRP A 113 13.42 25.75 -21.89
C TRP A 113 12.27 25.29 -21.00
N TRP A 114 11.85 24.05 -21.20
CA TRP A 114 10.86 23.39 -20.38
C TRP A 114 11.09 21.89 -20.34
N PHE A 115 10.53 21.27 -19.32
CA PHE A 115 10.54 19.82 -19.19
C PHE A 115 9.29 19.34 -18.45
N GLU A 116 9.05 18.04 -18.50
CA GLU A 116 7.96 17.36 -17.82
C GLU A 116 8.46 16.15 -17.05
N VAL A 117 8.01 16.06 -15.80
CA VAL A 117 8.24 14.93 -14.88
C VAL A 117 6.93 14.14 -14.78
N ASP A 118 7.04 12.83 -14.89
CA ASP A 118 5.99 11.85 -14.59
C ASP A 118 6.27 11.20 -13.23
N LEU A 119 5.31 11.26 -12.30
CA LEU A 119 5.40 10.59 -11.00
C LEU A 119 5.20 9.06 -11.10
N GLY A 120 4.87 8.57 -12.30
CA GLY A 120 4.59 7.17 -12.62
C GLY A 120 3.23 6.68 -12.11
N ARG A 121 2.49 7.53 -11.41
CA ARG A 121 1.14 7.28 -10.90
C ARG A 121 0.49 8.60 -10.51
N MET A 122 -0.82 8.62 -10.44
CA MET A 122 -1.55 9.73 -9.87
C MET A 122 -1.41 9.73 -8.35
N VAL A 123 -1.09 10.89 -7.78
CA VAL A 123 -1.07 11.15 -6.33
C VAL A 123 -1.93 12.37 -6.01
N TYR A 124 -2.56 12.36 -4.84
CA TYR A 124 -3.18 13.57 -4.29
C TYR A 124 -2.12 14.43 -3.61
N ALA A 125 -1.61 15.43 -4.35
CA ALA A 125 -0.54 16.33 -3.94
C ALA A 125 -1.08 17.58 -3.24
N THR A 126 -0.46 17.97 -2.14
CA THR A 126 -0.80 19.16 -1.35
C THR A 126 0.09 20.36 -1.66
N GLU A 127 1.31 20.10 -2.15
CA GLU A 127 2.29 21.14 -2.41
C GLU A 127 3.30 20.71 -3.48
N ILE A 128 3.79 21.67 -4.27
CA ILE A 128 4.98 21.55 -5.11
C ILE A 128 6.02 22.56 -4.62
N ARG A 129 7.25 22.12 -4.40
CA ARG A 129 8.38 22.98 -4.04
C ARG A 129 9.42 22.93 -5.15
N LEU A 130 9.88 24.11 -5.57
CA LEU A 130 11.02 24.27 -6.46
C LEU A 130 12.21 24.73 -5.63
N ILE A 131 13.32 24.01 -5.73
CA ILE A 131 14.57 24.33 -5.04
C ILE A 131 15.60 24.73 -6.09
N PHE A 132 16.20 25.91 -5.91
CA PHE A 132 17.20 26.47 -6.81
C PHE A 132 18.62 26.30 -6.22
N PRO A 133 19.66 26.09 -7.06
CA PRO A 133 21.01 25.75 -6.58
C PRO A 133 21.61 26.82 -5.67
N ASP A 134 22.15 26.43 -4.50
CA ASP A 134 22.90 27.32 -3.60
C ASP A 134 24.38 27.43 -3.96
N THR A 135 24.67 28.07 -5.09
CA THR A 135 26.02 28.20 -5.64
C THR A 135 26.20 29.53 -6.36
N THR A 136 27.46 29.86 -6.68
CA THR A 136 27.83 30.96 -7.59
C THR A 136 27.92 30.52 -9.05
N ALA A 137 27.80 29.21 -9.32
CA ALA A 137 27.90 28.65 -10.68
C ALA A 137 26.59 28.72 -11.47
N ALA A 138 25.47 29.00 -10.82
CA ALA A 138 24.14 29.05 -11.40
C ALA A 138 23.25 30.03 -10.61
N GLU A 139 22.20 30.52 -11.25
CA GLU A 139 21.24 31.46 -10.66
C GLU A 139 19.84 30.84 -10.58
N PRO A 140 19.00 31.22 -9.59
CA PRO A 140 17.58 30.87 -9.61
C PRO A 140 16.88 31.44 -10.84
N PHE A 141 15.97 30.66 -11.44
CA PHE A 141 15.07 31.19 -12.46
C PHE A 141 14.23 32.34 -11.87
N ARG A 142 14.17 33.46 -12.60
CA ARG A 142 13.42 34.65 -12.19
C ARG A 142 11.97 34.62 -12.65
N ASN A 143 11.70 34.19 -13.89
CA ASN A 143 10.34 34.09 -14.41
C ASN A 143 10.05 32.68 -14.95
N PHE A 144 9.03 32.04 -14.40
CA PHE A 144 8.66 30.66 -14.74
C PHE A 144 7.19 30.36 -14.39
N SER A 145 6.67 29.30 -14.99
CA SER A 145 5.37 28.71 -14.69
C SER A 145 5.50 27.23 -14.38
N VAL A 146 4.63 26.74 -13.50
CA VAL A 146 4.48 25.32 -13.17
C VAL A 146 3.06 24.89 -13.51
N TYR A 147 2.95 23.82 -14.28
CA TYR A 147 1.69 23.18 -14.64
C TYR A 147 1.65 21.75 -14.10
N ILE A 148 0.44 21.28 -13.79
CA ILE A 148 0.17 19.93 -13.32
C ILE A 148 -0.89 19.27 -14.19
N SER A 149 -0.84 17.95 -14.29
CA SER A 149 -1.88 17.13 -14.91
C SER A 149 -2.15 15.91 -14.03
N ASN A 150 -3.41 15.48 -13.97
CA ASN A 150 -3.84 14.27 -13.28
C ASN A 150 -3.55 12.98 -14.07
N GLY A 151 -2.93 13.09 -15.26
CA GLY A 151 -2.60 11.94 -16.11
C GLY A 151 -3.68 11.55 -17.12
N GLU A 152 -4.90 12.08 -16.98
CA GLU A 152 -6.02 11.75 -17.86
C GLU A 152 -5.74 12.22 -19.29
N ARG A 153 -5.90 11.29 -20.25
CA ARG A 153 -5.69 11.57 -21.66
C ARG A 153 -6.95 12.14 -22.28
N TYR A 154 -6.87 13.40 -22.73
CA TYR A 154 -7.91 14.00 -23.57
C TYR A 154 -8.05 13.29 -24.92
N ASN A 155 -6.94 12.77 -25.47
CA ASN A 155 -6.95 11.95 -26.67
C ASN A 155 -5.96 10.79 -26.52
N ALA A 156 -6.49 9.59 -26.32
CA ALA A 156 -5.70 8.38 -26.13
C ALA A 156 -4.75 8.07 -27.30
N ALA A 157 -5.13 8.39 -28.54
CA ALA A 157 -4.30 8.12 -29.72
C ALA A 157 -3.12 9.10 -29.89
N LYS A 158 -3.16 10.24 -29.21
CA LYS A 158 -2.12 11.28 -29.29
C LYS A 158 -1.32 11.44 -27.99
N ASP A 159 -1.67 10.68 -26.94
CA ASP A 159 -1.06 10.77 -25.61
C ASP A 159 -1.04 12.21 -25.04
N LEU A 160 -2.10 12.97 -25.31
CA LEU A 160 -2.25 14.36 -24.88
C LEU A 160 -3.10 14.43 -23.61
N SER A 161 -2.52 15.00 -22.56
CA SER A 161 -3.20 15.25 -21.28
C SER A 161 -3.48 16.74 -21.08
N SER A 162 -4.52 17.04 -20.31
CA SER A 162 -4.87 18.42 -19.93
C SER A 162 -3.98 18.89 -18.79
N PHE A 163 -3.50 20.13 -18.89
CA PHE A 163 -2.66 20.76 -17.87
C PHE A 163 -3.37 21.96 -17.23
N TYR A 164 -3.21 22.09 -15.93
CA TYR A 164 -3.68 23.21 -15.13
C TYR A 164 -2.48 23.90 -14.50
N ARG A 165 -2.52 25.23 -14.39
CA ARG A 165 -1.40 25.98 -13.82
C ARG A 165 -1.43 25.87 -12.29
N ALA A 166 -0.45 25.19 -11.70
CA ALA A 166 -0.24 25.15 -10.26
C ALA A 166 0.29 26.50 -9.74
N GLY A 167 1.17 27.15 -10.50
CA GLY A 167 1.78 28.40 -10.08
C GLY A 167 2.52 29.12 -11.19
N ARG A 168 2.83 30.39 -10.93
CA ARG A 168 3.76 31.19 -11.75
C ARG A 168 4.36 32.33 -10.94
N THR A 169 5.51 32.80 -11.38
CA THR A 169 6.06 34.07 -10.90
C THR A 169 5.20 35.24 -11.39
N ILE A 170 4.78 36.09 -10.46
CA ILE A 170 4.10 37.38 -10.78
C ILE A 170 5.05 38.57 -10.71
N ARG A 171 6.19 38.38 -10.04
CA ARG A 171 7.35 39.25 -10.00
C ARG A 171 8.58 38.35 -10.14
N PRO A 172 9.72 38.87 -10.62
CA PRO A 172 10.95 38.11 -10.68
C PRO A 172 11.25 37.44 -9.33
N ASN A 173 11.49 36.13 -9.35
CA ASN A 173 11.89 35.37 -8.19
C ASN A 173 13.28 35.83 -7.71
N GLU A 174 13.42 35.98 -6.40
CA GLU A 174 14.68 36.30 -5.70
C GLU A 174 15.02 35.23 -4.64
N GLY A 175 14.14 34.24 -4.47
CA GLY A 175 14.28 33.17 -3.49
C GLY A 175 14.95 31.92 -4.06
N ARG A 176 15.50 31.11 -3.16
CA ARG A 176 16.05 29.78 -3.47
C ARG A 176 15.04 28.65 -3.34
N VAL A 177 13.88 28.92 -2.72
CA VAL A 177 12.79 27.96 -2.58
C VAL A 177 11.50 28.69 -2.94
N VAL A 178 10.69 28.09 -3.81
CA VAL A 178 9.36 28.58 -4.17
C VAL A 178 8.36 27.46 -3.99
N GLU A 179 7.28 27.74 -3.26
CA GLU A 179 6.29 26.74 -2.83
C GLU A 179 4.92 27.10 -3.42
N PHE A 180 4.24 26.07 -3.94
CA PHE A 180 2.90 26.17 -4.51
C PHE A 180 1.98 25.20 -3.78
N SER A 181 1.11 25.72 -2.92
CA SER A 181 0.04 24.91 -2.33
C SER A 181 -1.00 24.55 -3.41
N LEU A 182 -1.39 23.28 -3.44
CA LEU A 182 -2.31 22.73 -4.43
C LEU A 182 -3.72 22.59 -3.86
N GLN A 183 -4.72 22.82 -4.70
CA GLN A 183 -6.12 22.78 -4.33
C GLN A 183 -6.99 22.31 -5.50
N THR A 184 -8.08 21.63 -5.17
CA THR A 184 -9.15 21.24 -6.10
C THR A 184 -10.43 21.93 -5.66
N ILE A 185 -11.09 22.65 -6.58
CA ILE A 185 -12.39 23.25 -6.35
C ILE A 185 -13.46 22.25 -6.75
N ASP A 186 -14.25 21.78 -5.79
CA ASP A 186 -15.38 20.86 -6.00
C ASP A 186 -16.53 21.27 -5.07
N PRO A 187 -17.40 22.20 -5.49
CA PRO A 187 -18.52 22.69 -4.69
C PRO A 187 -19.66 21.65 -4.65
N GLY A 188 -19.36 20.47 -4.11
CA GLY A 188 -20.26 19.32 -4.02
C GLY A 188 -21.28 19.45 -2.90
N GLY A 189 -22.51 18.99 -3.14
CA GLY A 189 -23.58 19.03 -2.14
C GLY A 189 -23.65 17.83 -1.20
N GLY A 190 -22.66 16.93 -1.22
CA GLY A 190 -22.70 15.70 -0.44
C GLY A 190 -22.63 15.95 1.06
N THR A 191 -23.17 15.01 1.83
CA THR A 191 -23.11 15.04 3.30
C THR A 191 -22.78 13.65 3.83
N GLY A 192 -22.22 13.57 5.03
CA GLY A 192 -21.88 12.30 5.66
C GLY A 192 -20.92 12.52 6.81
N ASP A 193 -20.82 11.53 7.69
CA ASP A 193 -19.82 11.56 8.73
C ASP A 193 -18.42 11.49 8.09
N TYR A 194 -17.49 12.28 8.63
CA TYR A 194 -16.09 12.36 8.18
C TYR A 194 -15.85 12.97 6.79
N LEU A 195 -16.89 13.29 6.02
CA LEU A 195 -16.77 13.96 4.71
C LEU A 195 -16.36 15.42 4.87
N SER A 196 -15.35 15.84 4.10
CA SER A 196 -15.04 17.25 3.92
C SER A 196 -16.19 17.94 3.18
N LEU A 197 -16.82 18.91 3.83
CA LEU A 197 -17.90 19.73 3.28
C LEU A 197 -17.39 21.05 2.67
N SER A 198 -16.08 21.16 2.42
CA SER A 198 -15.50 22.35 1.83
C SER A 198 -15.57 22.30 0.31
N ASP A 199 -16.00 23.41 -0.30
CA ASP A 199 -15.95 23.60 -1.77
C ASP A 199 -14.51 23.58 -2.34
N THR A 200 -13.49 23.57 -1.49
CA THR A 200 -12.08 23.56 -1.90
C THR A 200 -11.28 22.59 -1.05
N LEU A 201 -10.81 21.53 -1.69
CA LEU A 201 -9.92 20.54 -1.10
C LEU A 201 -8.49 21.05 -1.12
N ARG A 202 -7.71 20.71 -0.09
CA ARG A 202 -6.31 21.15 0.07
C ARG A 202 -5.29 20.21 -0.57
N PHE A 203 -5.67 19.67 -1.71
CA PHE A 203 -4.83 18.85 -2.57
C PHE A 203 -5.33 18.95 -4.01
N ALA A 204 -4.50 18.52 -4.96
CA ALA A 204 -4.89 18.27 -6.34
C ALA A 204 -4.37 16.89 -6.80
N PRO A 205 -5.10 16.18 -7.69
CA PRO A 205 -4.57 14.98 -8.33
C PRO A 205 -3.45 15.36 -9.31
N VAL A 206 -2.27 14.77 -9.15
CA VAL A 206 -1.06 15.06 -9.93
C VAL A 206 -0.40 13.75 -10.33
N GLN A 207 -0.11 13.63 -11.62
CA GLN A 207 0.80 12.63 -12.18
C GLN A 207 1.93 13.32 -12.94
N TYR A 208 1.60 14.32 -13.78
CA TYR A 208 2.62 15.06 -14.53
C TYR A 208 2.84 16.45 -13.94
N ILE A 209 4.11 16.86 -13.84
CA ILE A 209 4.53 18.22 -13.48
C ILE A 209 5.33 18.77 -14.66
N ARG A 210 4.99 19.97 -15.10
CA ARG A 210 5.70 20.68 -16.17
C ARG A 210 6.23 22.00 -15.66
N PHE A 211 7.54 22.17 -15.74
CA PHE A 211 8.22 23.45 -15.49
C PHE A 211 8.49 24.14 -16.82
N ILE A 212 8.19 25.43 -16.92
CA ILE A 212 8.42 26.26 -18.11
C ILE A 212 9.15 27.53 -17.68
N ALA A 213 10.33 27.79 -18.25
CA ALA A 213 10.97 29.09 -18.14
C ALA A 213 10.21 30.12 -19.00
N GLU A 214 9.90 31.28 -18.43
CA GLU A 214 9.11 32.33 -19.10
C GLU A 214 10.00 33.49 -19.59
N GLU A 215 11.30 33.43 -19.33
CA GLU A 215 12.29 34.36 -19.86
C GLU A 215 13.62 33.68 -20.19
N HIS A 216 14.33 34.22 -21.17
CA HIS A 216 15.70 33.80 -21.48
C HIS A 216 16.66 34.41 -20.45
N GLN A 217 17.18 33.57 -19.54
CA GLN A 217 18.08 33.95 -18.46
C GLN A 217 19.31 33.01 -18.48
N PRO A 218 20.39 33.38 -19.17
CA PRO A 218 21.62 32.59 -19.19
C PRO A 218 22.13 32.30 -17.77
N GLY A 219 22.42 31.02 -17.49
CA GLY A 219 22.88 30.57 -16.17
C GLY A 219 21.78 30.28 -15.15
N ALA A 220 20.51 30.44 -15.52
CA ALA A 220 19.39 30.02 -14.68
C ALA A 220 19.32 28.49 -14.57
N ALA A 221 19.09 27.97 -13.38
CA ALA A 221 19.06 26.54 -13.13
C ALA A 221 18.05 26.16 -12.05
N LEU A 222 17.56 24.92 -12.09
CA LEU A 222 16.67 24.34 -11.07
C LEU A 222 17.35 23.09 -10.50
N ALA A 223 17.46 23.03 -9.17
CA ALA A 223 18.13 21.91 -8.49
C ALA A 223 17.17 20.75 -8.26
N GLU A 224 15.97 21.00 -7.73
CA GLU A 224 15.04 19.93 -7.33
C GLU A 224 13.58 20.40 -7.45
N ILE A 225 12.70 19.46 -7.77
CA ILE A 225 11.25 19.53 -7.62
C ILE A 225 10.85 18.52 -6.55
N GLU A 226 10.23 19.00 -5.49
CA GLU A 226 9.57 18.14 -4.50
C GLU A 226 8.05 18.23 -4.66
N VAL A 227 7.38 17.08 -4.53
CA VAL A 227 5.91 16.99 -4.59
C VAL A 227 5.41 16.35 -3.32
N THR A 228 4.82 17.14 -2.42
CA THR A 228 4.31 16.64 -1.14
C THR A 228 2.91 16.06 -1.34
N ALA A 229 2.78 14.73 -1.35
CA ALA A 229 1.49 14.03 -1.37
C ALA A 229 0.89 13.85 0.03
N ILE A 230 -0.44 13.66 0.13
CA ILE A 230 -1.15 13.42 1.40
C ILE A 230 -0.43 12.36 2.25
N GLY A 231 -0.02 11.28 1.62
CA GLY A 231 0.72 10.18 2.23
C GLY A 231 0.95 9.06 1.22
N GLU A 232 1.39 7.91 1.72
CA GLU A 232 1.46 6.68 0.92
C GLU A 232 0.05 6.17 0.61
N ASN A 233 -0.30 6.07 -0.67
CA ASN A 233 -1.59 5.49 -1.07
C ASN A 233 -1.54 3.97 -0.89
N LEU A 234 -2.12 3.49 0.20
CA LEU A 234 -2.22 2.07 0.53
C LEU A 234 -3.15 1.32 -0.42
N ALA A 235 -3.89 2.00 -1.31
CA ALA A 235 -4.65 1.30 -2.35
C ALA A 235 -3.74 0.51 -3.31
N LEU A 236 -2.62 1.16 -3.66
CA LEU A 236 -1.71 0.70 -4.68
C LEU A 236 -1.04 -0.61 -4.28
N GLY A 237 -0.97 -1.53 -5.23
CA GLY A 237 -0.32 -2.83 -5.04
C GLY A 237 -1.01 -3.75 -4.04
N SER A 238 -2.21 -3.42 -3.52
CA SER A 238 -2.91 -4.23 -2.51
C SER A 238 -3.03 -5.71 -2.88
N ILE A 239 -3.28 -6.03 -4.15
CA ILE A 239 -3.29 -7.41 -4.66
C ILE A 239 -1.90 -8.06 -4.59
N ASP A 240 -0.85 -7.35 -5.00
CA ASP A 240 0.53 -7.84 -4.94
C ASP A 240 0.99 -8.09 -3.49
N ARG A 241 0.37 -7.40 -2.51
CA ARG A 241 0.58 -7.64 -1.07
C ARG A 241 -0.14 -8.89 -0.55
N GLY A 242 -0.88 -9.62 -1.38
CA GLY A 242 -1.70 -10.77 -0.98
C GLY A 242 -3.15 -10.40 -0.67
N GLY A 243 -3.58 -9.17 -0.97
CA GLY A 243 -4.95 -8.74 -0.90
C GLY A 243 -5.80 -9.24 -2.07
N SER A 244 -7.07 -8.85 -2.09
CA SER A 244 -8.00 -9.22 -3.15
C SER A 244 -9.09 -8.17 -3.30
N ILE A 245 -9.63 -8.05 -4.51
CA ILE A 245 -10.79 -7.18 -4.78
C ILE A 245 -11.89 -8.01 -5.43
N ARG A 246 -13.09 -7.94 -4.85
CA ARG A 246 -14.31 -8.51 -5.42
C ARG A 246 -15.32 -7.39 -5.62
N VAL A 247 -15.76 -7.20 -6.85
CA VAL A 247 -16.81 -6.26 -7.22
C VAL A 247 -18.05 -7.01 -7.71
N GLY A 248 -19.23 -6.44 -7.52
CA GLY A 248 -20.47 -7.02 -8.03
C GLY A 248 -20.78 -6.65 -9.49
N THR A 249 -20.23 -5.54 -9.99
CA THR A 249 -20.41 -5.02 -11.34
C THR A 249 -19.07 -4.66 -11.96
N ASP A 250 -19.04 -4.51 -13.29
CA ASP A 250 -17.82 -4.17 -14.04
C ASP A 250 -16.59 -5.03 -13.64
N VAL A 251 -16.81 -6.34 -13.50
CA VAL A 251 -15.85 -7.31 -12.94
C VAL A 251 -14.51 -7.34 -13.69
N GLN A 252 -14.54 -7.02 -14.99
CA GLN A 252 -13.33 -6.95 -15.82
C GLN A 252 -12.40 -5.80 -15.42
N ASN A 253 -12.93 -4.75 -14.78
CA ASN A 253 -12.19 -3.57 -14.31
C ASN A 253 -12.16 -3.51 -12.76
N SER A 254 -12.20 -4.68 -12.11
CA SER A 254 -12.37 -4.80 -10.65
C SER A 254 -11.29 -4.11 -9.82
N ALA A 255 -10.10 -3.86 -10.36
CA ALA A 255 -9.00 -3.18 -9.66
C ALA A 255 -8.74 -1.74 -10.13
N SER A 256 -9.46 -1.27 -11.16
CA SER A 256 -9.19 -0.01 -11.85
C SER A 256 -9.46 1.25 -11.03
N PHE A 257 -10.08 1.13 -9.85
CA PHE A 257 -10.23 2.25 -8.92
C PHE A 257 -9.03 2.38 -7.97
N SER A 258 -8.04 1.47 -8.02
CA SER A 258 -6.99 1.36 -6.99
C SER A 258 -5.59 1.26 -7.58
N ASP A 259 -5.44 1.55 -8.87
CA ASP A 259 -4.20 1.34 -9.62
C ASP A 259 -3.39 2.62 -9.86
N GLY A 260 -3.92 3.79 -9.47
CA GLY A 260 -3.26 5.08 -9.64
C GLY A 260 -3.17 5.53 -11.10
N ASP A 261 -3.92 4.91 -12.02
CA ASP A 261 -4.05 5.34 -13.41
C ASP A 261 -5.43 5.96 -13.65
N HIS A 262 -5.44 7.29 -13.80
CA HIS A 262 -6.64 8.07 -14.03
C HIS A 262 -7.33 7.80 -15.39
N ASN A 263 -6.75 6.94 -16.23
CA ASN A 263 -7.35 6.51 -17.49
C ASN A 263 -8.16 5.21 -17.36
N THR A 264 -8.06 4.51 -16.23
CA THR A 264 -8.88 3.33 -15.93
C THR A 264 -10.00 3.70 -14.97
N LYS A 265 -11.06 2.90 -14.93
CA LYS A 265 -12.22 3.18 -14.09
C LYS A 265 -13.07 1.95 -13.80
N TRP A 266 -13.69 1.95 -12.63
CA TRP A 266 -14.72 1.00 -12.27
C TRP A 266 -16.10 1.64 -12.40
N THR A 267 -17.01 1.03 -13.16
CA THR A 267 -18.30 1.63 -13.51
C THR A 267 -19.45 1.06 -12.69
N VAL A 268 -20.22 1.95 -12.07
CA VAL A 268 -21.48 1.60 -11.41
C VAL A 268 -22.64 2.09 -12.26
N THR A 269 -23.51 1.16 -12.65
CA THR A 269 -24.74 1.46 -13.41
C THR A 269 -25.86 0.53 -13.00
N GLY A 270 -27.06 1.07 -12.79
CA GLY A 270 -28.25 0.25 -12.55
C GLY A 270 -29.39 1.03 -11.92
N LEU A 271 -30.50 0.35 -11.70
CA LEU A 271 -31.69 0.93 -11.05
C LEU A 271 -31.96 0.26 -9.69
N ASN A 272 -31.73 -1.05 -9.61
CA ASN A 272 -32.18 -1.85 -8.49
C ASN A 272 -31.20 -1.82 -7.31
N SER A 273 -31.43 -2.71 -6.33
CA SER A 273 -30.59 -2.80 -5.14
C SER A 273 -29.14 -3.15 -5.47
N TRP A 274 -28.22 -2.81 -4.56
CA TRP A 274 -26.80 -3.14 -4.71
C TRP A 274 -26.53 -4.65 -4.80
N ILE A 275 -27.44 -5.48 -4.26
CA ILE A 275 -27.36 -6.95 -4.33
C ILE A 275 -27.70 -7.44 -5.73
N GLU A 276 -28.80 -6.93 -6.31
CA GLU A 276 -29.28 -7.36 -7.62
C GLU A 276 -28.38 -6.86 -8.75
N GLU A 277 -27.86 -5.63 -8.64
CA GLU A 277 -27.02 -5.00 -9.67
C GLU A 277 -25.52 -5.11 -9.39
N GLY A 278 -25.14 -5.61 -8.21
CA GLY A 278 -23.75 -5.72 -7.82
C GLY A 278 -23.06 -4.38 -7.55
N HIS A 279 -23.77 -3.37 -7.06
CA HIS A 279 -23.20 -2.04 -6.72
C HIS A 279 -22.42 -2.06 -5.40
N TYR A 280 -21.42 -2.95 -5.34
CA TYR A 280 -20.54 -3.11 -4.20
C TYR A 280 -19.12 -3.46 -4.63
N LEU A 281 -18.17 -3.17 -3.75
CA LEU A 281 -16.82 -3.70 -3.77
C LEU A 281 -16.46 -4.19 -2.36
N ALA A 282 -15.78 -5.32 -2.31
CA ALA A 282 -15.14 -5.88 -1.13
C ALA A 282 -13.64 -5.95 -1.39
N TRP A 283 -12.85 -5.32 -0.54
CA TRP A 283 -11.44 -5.09 -0.77
C TRP A 283 -10.63 -5.52 0.44
N ASP A 284 -9.76 -6.51 0.27
CA ASP A 284 -8.69 -6.85 1.20
C ASP A 284 -7.41 -6.11 0.78
N LEU A 285 -6.88 -5.27 1.67
CA LEU A 285 -5.64 -4.51 1.45
C LEU A 285 -4.37 -5.39 1.47
N GLY A 286 -4.51 -6.68 1.81
CA GLY A 286 -3.45 -7.66 1.99
C GLY A 286 -2.84 -7.68 3.38
N ALA A 287 -3.09 -6.63 4.17
CA ALA A 287 -2.62 -6.48 5.54
C ALA A 287 -3.43 -5.44 6.32
N ALA A 288 -3.34 -5.48 7.64
CA ALA A 288 -3.98 -4.48 8.49
C ALA A 288 -3.11 -3.22 8.62
N TYR A 289 -3.74 -2.06 8.51
CA TYR A 289 -3.13 -0.75 8.66
C TYR A 289 -3.93 0.11 9.64
N TRP A 290 -3.28 1.15 10.15
CA TRP A 290 -3.95 2.22 10.90
C TRP A 290 -4.41 3.29 9.92
N LEU A 291 -5.65 3.17 9.44
CA LEU A 291 -6.25 4.07 8.47
C LEU A 291 -6.88 5.28 9.14
N ASP A 292 -6.78 6.45 8.53
CA ASP A 292 -7.42 7.67 9.02
C ASP A 292 -8.01 8.55 7.91
N ARG A 293 -7.75 8.22 6.64
CA ARG A 293 -8.27 8.99 5.52
C ARG A 293 -8.51 8.15 4.28
N MET A 294 -9.57 8.49 3.54
CA MET A 294 -9.92 7.89 2.26
C MET A 294 -10.30 9.01 1.29
N VAL A 295 -9.86 8.91 0.03
CA VAL A 295 -10.25 9.85 -1.03
C VAL A 295 -10.83 9.05 -2.18
N ILE A 296 -12.12 9.26 -2.46
CA ILE A 296 -12.83 8.63 -3.57
C ILE A 296 -13.07 9.68 -4.64
N GLU A 297 -12.54 9.46 -5.83
CA GLU A 297 -12.80 10.26 -7.01
C GLU A 297 -13.78 9.54 -7.93
N VAL A 298 -14.82 10.25 -8.34
CA VAL A 298 -15.84 9.75 -9.25
C VAL A 298 -16.11 10.76 -10.37
N SER A 299 -16.60 10.24 -11.48
CA SER A 299 -17.09 11.04 -12.60
C SER A 299 -18.48 10.59 -13.01
N VAL A 300 -19.35 11.56 -13.28
CA VAL A 300 -20.68 11.35 -13.82
C VAL A 300 -20.71 11.77 -15.29
N PRO A 301 -21.35 11.00 -16.20
CA PRO A 301 -21.57 11.45 -17.56
C PRO A 301 -22.38 12.77 -17.55
N GLY A 302 -22.04 13.73 -18.41
CA GLY A 302 -22.63 15.08 -18.45
C GLY A 302 -24.13 15.19 -18.80
N HIS A 303 -24.90 14.10 -18.73
CA HIS A 303 -26.34 14.09 -18.91
C HIS A 303 -27.08 14.40 -17.59
N ARG A 304 -28.06 15.30 -17.67
CA ARG A 304 -28.68 16.08 -16.58
C ARG A 304 -29.50 15.30 -15.52
N THR A 305 -29.34 13.99 -15.40
CA THR A 305 -30.13 13.14 -14.49
C THR A 305 -29.31 12.04 -13.80
N LEU A 306 -27.98 12.13 -13.81
CA LEU A 306 -27.09 11.11 -13.25
C LEU A 306 -26.47 11.62 -11.94
N TYR A 307 -26.54 10.79 -10.90
CA TYR A 307 -26.07 11.10 -9.55
C TYR A 307 -25.15 9.98 -9.06
N VAL A 308 -24.21 10.37 -8.21
CA VAL A 308 -23.62 9.48 -7.23
C VAL A 308 -24.68 9.42 -6.13
N GLU A 309 -25.42 8.32 -6.06
CA GLU A 309 -26.36 8.14 -4.94
C GLU A 309 -25.60 7.87 -3.64
N ASP A 310 -26.33 7.73 -2.54
CA ASP A 310 -25.75 7.45 -1.25
C ASP A 310 -25.04 6.08 -1.20
N PHE A 311 -23.97 6.04 -0.42
CA PHE A 311 -23.16 4.85 -0.23
C PHE A 311 -22.71 4.71 1.22
N GLU A 312 -22.44 3.49 1.60
CA GLU A 312 -21.86 3.12 2.88
C GLU A 312 -20.45 2.58 2.68
N ILE A 313 -19.58 2.93 3.62
CA ILE A 313 -18.27 2.31 3.77
C ILE A 313 -18.23 1.66 5.14
N SER A 314 -17.87 0.39 5.17
CA SER A 314 -17.58 -0.36 6.39
C SER A 314 -16.16 -0.91 6.32
N THR A 315 -15.52 -1.09 7.47
CA THR A 315 -14.18 -1.72 7.52
C THR A 315 -14.10 -2.80 8.58
N SER A 316 -13.22 -3.77 8.35
CA SER A 316 -12.89 -4.84 9.29
C SER A 316 -11.37 -4.93 9.46
N ASP A 317 -10.93 -5.26 10.67
CA ASP A 317 -9.52 -5.57 10.94
C ASP A 317 -9.13 -7.01 10.57
N GLY A 318 -10.09 -7.82 10.10
CA GLY A 318 -9.88 -9.24 9.78
C GLY A 318 -10.38 -10.20 10.85
N THR A 319 -10.97 -9.70 11.95
CA THR A 319 -11.61 -10.55 12.96
C THR A 319 -12.75 -11.36 12.34
N PRO A 320 -12.76 -12.70 12.44
CA PRO A 320 -13.83 -13.52 11.88
C PRO A 320 -15.11 -13.42 12.70
N VAL A 321 -16.26 -13.57 12.04
CA VAL A 321 -17.57 -13.70 12.71
C VAL A 321 -18.00 -15.16 12.82
N ASP A 322 -18.54 -15.52 13.99
CA ASP A 322 -19.17 -16.82 14.18
C ASP A 322 -20.57 -16.86 13.54
N GLY A 323 -20.80 -17.84 12.66
CA GLY A 323 -22.12 -18.20 12.12
C GLY A 323 -22.49 -17.60 10.75
N LEU A 324 -23.51 -18.17 10.11
CA LEU A 324 -24.10 -17.67 8.87
C LEU A 324 -25.18 -16.63 9.21
N THR A 325 -24.90 -15.35 9.01
CA THR A 325 -25.93 -14.29 9.16
C THR A 325 -26.27 -13.72 7.80
N ILE A 326 -27.53 -13.89 7.42
CA ILE A 326 -28.15 -13.44 6.16
C ILE A 326 -28.05 -11.91 5.94
N ASP A 327 -27.78 -11.14 7.00
CA ASP A 327 -27.84 -9.66 7.00
C ASP A 327 -26.47 -8.96 7.06
N ARG A 328 -25.36 -9.66 6.74
CA ARG A 328 -24.02 -9.06 6.73
C ARG A 328 -23.50 -8.86 5.31
N VAL A 329 -22.57 -7.91 5.15
CA VAL A 329 -21.58 -7.92 4.07
C VAL A 329 -21.21 -9.38 3.81
N GLN A 330 -21.43 -9.91 2.61
CA GLN A 330 -21.27 -11.33 2.28
C GLN A 330 -19.81 -11.79 2.47
N SER A 331 -19.39 -11.95 3.71
CA SER A 331 -18.01 -12.09 4.16
C SER A 331 -18.00 -12.72 5.55
N GLU A 332 -16.90 -13.41 5.85
CA GLU A 332 -16.64 -14.07 7.12
C GLU A 332 -16.03 -13.14 8.18
N PHE A 333 -15.86 -11.85 7.88
CA PHE A 333 -15.24 -10.88 8.78
C PHE A 333 -16.24 -9.95 9.47
N ASP A 334 -15.88 -9.45 10.65
CA ASP A 334 -16.66 -8.49 11.42
C ASP A 334 -16.45 -7.08 10.86
N TYR A 335 -17.38 -6.63 10.01
CA TYR A 335 -17.38 -5.26 9.49
C TYR A 335 -18.13 -4.35 10.44
N GLN A 336 -17.50 -3.22 10.78
CA GLN A 336 -18.15 -2.13 11.50
C GLN A 336 -18.33 -0.96 10.53
N LEU A 337 -19.49 -0.31 10.56
CA LEU A 337 -19.75 0.88 9.75
C LEU A 337 -18.67 1.94 10.01
N LEU A 338 -18.15 2.54 8.95
CA LEU A 338 -17.27 3.71 9.03
C LEU A 338 -18.10 4.97 8.81
N THR A 339 -18.79 5.06 7.67
CA THR A 339 -19.62 6.22 7.32
C THR A 339 -20.70 5.83 6.31
N GLN A 340 -21.80 6.58 6.34
CA GLN A 340 -22.76 6.67 5.26
C GLN A 340 -22.68 8.08 4.68
N VAL A 341 -22.53 8.16 3.36
CA VAL A 341 -22.45 9.42 2.61
C VAL A 341 -23.70 9.54 1.76
N ASP A 342 -24.43 10.64 1.92
CA ASP A 342 -25.45 11.09 0.96
C ASP A 342 -24.78 11.96 -0.11
N ALA A 343 -24.59 11.39 -1.30
CA ALA A 343 -23.99 12.08 -2.44
C ALA A 343 -25.02 12.69 -3.41
N THR A 344 -26.31 12.69 -3.04
CA THR A 344 -27.40 13.17 -3.93
C THR A 344 -27.51 14.70 -4.02
N GLY A 345 -26.74 15.42 -3.19
CA GLY A 345 -26.70 16.87 -3.19
C GLY A 345 -26.26 17.48 -4.53
N SER A 346 -26.70 18.72 -4.77
CA SER A 346 -26.36 19.50 -5.95
C SER A 346 -25.55 20.74 -5.56
N PRO A 347 -24.48 21.12 -6.28
CA PRO A 347 -23.86 20.41 -7.42
C PRO A 347 -23.35 19.00 -7.11
N VAL A 348 -23.18 18.17 -8.15
CA VAL A 348 -22.63 16.81 -7.99
C VAL A 348 -21.20 16.91 -7.47
N GLN A 349 -20.93 16.19 -6.38
CA GLN A 349 -19.60 16.04 -5.81
C GLN A 349 -18.81 14.97 -6.57
N HIS A 350 -17.56 15.28 -6.90
CA HIS A 350 -16.66 14.37 -7.63
C HIS A 350 -15.56 13.82 -6.72
N TRP A 351 -15.21 14.53 -5.65
CA TRP A 351 -14.22 14.07 -4.67
C TRP A 351 -14.85 13.93 -3.28
N PHE A 352 -14.84 12.71 -2.75
CA PHE A 352 -15.23 12.40 -1.38
C PHE A 352 -13.96 12.22 -0.54
N ASP A 353 -13.52 13.30 0.09
CA ASP A 353 -12.40 13.31 1.03
C ASP A 353 -12.92 13.04 2.45
N LEU A 354 -12.69 11.81 2.93
CA LEU A 354 -13.16 11.30 4.21
C LEU A 354 -12.00 11.28 5.21
N SER A 355 -12.09 12.05 6.29
CA SER A 355 -11.09 12.10 7.37
C SER A 355 -11.70 11.65 8.70
N PHE A 356 -11.22 10.54 9.25
CA PHE A 356 -11.81 9.85 10.41
C PHE A 356 -10.74 9.50 11.46
N PRO A 357 -11.15 9.22 12.73
CA PRO A 357 -10.20 8.77 13.75
C PRO A 357 -9.43 7.52 13.33
N LEU A 358 -8.15 7.46 13.69
CA LEU A 358 -7.27 6.34 13.38
C LEU A 358 -7.90 4.99 13.73
N ARG A 359 -7.97 4.08 12.75
CA ARG A 359 -8.70 2.83 12.84
C ARG A 359 -7.91 1.68 12.23
N LYS A 360 -7.78 0.58 12.98
CA LYS A 360 -7.22 -0.67 12.44
C LYS A 360 -8.17 -1.24 11.39
N ALA A 361 -7.70 -1.41 10.16
CA ALA A 361 -8.47 -1.99 9.09
C ALA A 361 -7.59 -2.74 8.09
N ARG A 362 -8.07 -3.89 7.64
CA ARG A 362 -7.53 -4.68 6.54
C ARG A 362 -8.52 -4.78 5.39
N HIS A 363 -9.80 -4.92 5.72
CA HIS A 363 -10.86 -5.04 4.74
C HIS A 363 -11.73 -3.78 4.68
N ILE A 364 -12.08 -3.38 3.47
CA ILE A 364 -12.99 -2.28 3.16
C ILE A 364 -14.15 -2.85 2.36
N PHE A 365 -15.38 -2.52 2.76
CA PHE A 365 -16.58 -2.81 2.01
C PHE A 365 -17.28 -1.50 1.67
N PHE A 366 -17.54 -1.29 0.39
CA PHE A 366 -18.33 -0.17 -0.11
C PHE A 366 -19.54 -0.72 -0.84
N HIS A 367 -20.71 -0.13 -0.60
CA HIS A 367 -21.91 -0.42 -1.38
C HIS A 367 -22.86 0.77 -1.40
N ARG A 368 -23.72 0.81 -2.42
CA ARG A 368 -24.84 1.75 -2.48
C ARG A 368 -25.92 1.38 -1.45
N VAL A 369 -26.59 2.38 -0.86
CA VAL A 369 -27.60 2.18 0.18
C VAL A 369 -29.02 2.31 -0.37
N ASN A 370 -29.45 3.50 -0.79
CA ASN A 370 -30.79 3.68 -1.33
C ASN A 370 -30.89 3.22 -2.78
N PHE A 371 -32.13 2.97 -3.21
CA PHE A 371 -32.45 2.79 -4.62
C PHE A 371 -33.63 3.66 -5.00
N SER A 372 -33.39 4.58 -5.93
CA SER A 372 -34.41 5.49 -6.45
C SER A 372 -34.94 5.01 -7.81
N ASN A 373 -35.97 5.70 -8.32
CA ASN A 373 -36.49 5.48 -9.68
C ASN A 373 -35.54 6.02 -10.76
N ILE A 374 -34.40 6.57 -10.37
CA ILE A 374 -33.41 7.21 -11.23
C ILE A 374 -32.25 6.24 -11.41
N ARG A 375 -31.83 6.06 -12.66
CA ARG A 375 -30.69 5.20 -12.97
C ARG A 375 -29.41 5.85 -12.45
N VAL A 376 -28.71 5.16 -11.56
CA VAL A 376 -27.35 5.52 -11.17
C VAL A 376 -26.42 5.23 -12.34
N TRP A 377 -25.52 6.17 -12.61
CA TRP A 377 -24.40 5.97 -13.53
C TRP A 377 -23.26 6.91 -13.15
N TYR A 378 -22.23 6.34 -12.55
CA TYR A 378 -20.95 7.01 -12.32
C TYR A 378 -19.81 6.03 -12.53
N THR A 379 -18.61 6.57 -12.68
CA THR A 379 -17.36 5.81 -12.72
C THR A 379 -16.50 6.25 -11.56
N MET A 380 -16.03 5.30 -10.76
CA MET A 380 -14.97 5.52 -9.78
C MET A 380 -13.64 5.50 -10.52
N LEU A 381 -12.93 6.63 -10.46
CA LEU A 381 -11.64 6.83 -11.11
C LEU A 381 -10.51 6.40 -10.18
N GLU A 382 -10.60 6.76 -8.90
CA GLU A 382 -9.60 6.39 -7.89
C GLU A 382 -10.27 6.29 -6.50
N TYR A 383 -9.83 5.35 -5.69
CA TYR A 383 -10.17 5.19 -4.29
C TYR A 383 -8.85 5.02 -3.52
N ALA A 384 -8.27 6.15 -3.13
CA ALA A 384 -7.04 6.18 -2.36
C ALA A 384 -7.31 5.96 -0.87
N VAL A 385 -6.42 5.22 -0.22
CA VAL A 385 -6.52 4.86 1.20
C VAL A 385 -5.24 5.29 1.90
N TYR A 386 -5.36 5.98 3.02
CA TYR A 386 -4.24 6.55 3.76
C TYR A 386 -4.28 6.17 5.23
N GLY A 387 -3.10 6.16 5.83
CA GLY A 387 -2.88 5.89 7.23
C GLY A 387 -1.57 6.49 7.72
N GLU A 388 -1.19 6.14 8.94
CA GLU A 388 0.10 6.54 9.51
C GLU A 388 0.69 5.46 10.41
N GLY A 389 2.02 5.50 10.54
CA GLY A 389 2.75 4.63 11.43
C GLY A 389 3.05 3.27 10.81
N TYR A 390 3.52 2.34 11.62
CA TYR A 390 3.80 0.99 11.14
C TYR A 390 2.50 0.29 10.72
N ALA A 391 2.59 -0.64 9.77
CA ALA A 391 1.49 -1.57 9.54
C ALA A 391 1.01 -2.18 10.87
N ALA A 392 -0.29 -2.43 11.00
CA ALA A 392 -0.88 -2.75 12.30
C ALA A 392 -0.55 -4.16 12.78
N GLU A 393 -0.31 -5.09 11.85
CA GLU A 393 0.15 -6.45 12.13
C GLU A 393 0.82 -7.06 10.89
N ALA A 394 1.66 -8.07 11.13
CA ALA A 394 2.12 -8.98 10.08
C ALA A 394 2.18 -10.39 10.64
N GLU A 395 1.77 -11.36 9.82
CA GLU A 395 1.97 -12.78 10.09
C GLU A 395 3.08 -13.30 9.17
N MET A 396 4.00 -14.06 9.75
CA MET A 396 5.08 -14.69 9.02
C MET A 396 5.10 -16.18 9.34
N THR A 397 5.19 -17.02 8.32
CA THR A 397 5.25 -18.48 8.45
C THR A 397 6.49 -19.01 7.75
N SER A 398 7.34 -19.73 8.47
CA SER A 398 8.49 -20.40 7.86
C SER A 398 8.06 -21.55 6.95
N GLY A 399 8.88 -21.86 5.95
CA GLY A 399 8.86 -23.19 5.34
C GLY A 399 9.26 -24.30 6.32
N TYR A 400 9.43 -25.52 5.80
CA TYR A 400 9.98 -26.63 6.59
C TYR A 400 11.45 -26.34 6.97
N ILE A 401 11.74 -26.36 8.27
CA ILE A 401 13.09 -26.21 8.80
C ILE A 401 13.65 -27.60 9.09
N ASP A 402 14.58 -28.08 8.25
CA ASP A 402 15.25 -29.36 8.47
C ASP A 402 16.33 -29.23 9.57
N LEU A 403 16.11 -29.91 10.70
CA LEU A 403 17.08 -29.95 11.79
C LEU A 403 18.19 -31.02 11.56
N GLY A 404 18.16 -31.73 10.42
CA GLY A 404 19.13 -32.72 9.96
C GLY A 404 19.06 -34.09 10.64
N ARG A 405 18.35 -34.19 11.77
CA ARG A 405 18.02 -35.42 12.50
C ARG A 405 16.80 -35.20 13.39
N ALA A 406 16.27 -36.26 13.98
CA ALA A 406 15.18 -36.17 14.96
C ALA A 406 15.60 -35.31 16.17
N LYS A 407 15.13 -34.06 16.19
CA LYS A 407 15.31 -33.09 17.28
C LYS A 407 13.95 -32.48 17.62
N SER A 408 13.76 -32.09 18.87
CA SER A 408 12.63 -31.26 19.29
C SER A 408 13.13 -29.87 19.69
N ILE A 409 12.37 -28.83 19.33
CA ILE A 409 12.64 -27.47 19.79
C ILE A 409 12.26 -27.41 21.27
N ARG A 410 13.23 -27.11 22.13
CA ARG A 410 13.04 -27.03 23.59
C ARG A 410 12.80 -25.61 24.07
N THR A 411 13.39 -24.65 23.39
CA THR A 411 13.41 -23.25 23.77
C THR A 411 13.49 -22.42 22.50
N LEU A 412 12.72 -21.34 22.48
CA LEU A 412 12.84 -20.26 21.50
C LEU A 412 13.36 -19.05 22.23
N THR A 413 14.35 -18.39 21.65
CA THR A 413 14.92 -17.13 22.12
C THR A 413 14.87 -16.15 20.98
N TRP A 414 14.49 -14.92 21.28
CA TRP A 414 14.43 -13.84 20.31
C TRP A 414 14.84 -12.54 20.99
N ASP A 415 15.25 -11.58 20.19
CA ASP A 415 15.48 -10.19 20.58
C ASP A 415 14.59 -9.31 19.71
N ALA A 416 13.91 -8.35 20.32
CA ALA A 416 12.96 -7.49 19.63
C ALA A 416 12.83 -6.16 20.35
N ASP A 417 12.78 -5.08 19.58
CA ASP A 417 12.28 -3.80 20.05
C ASP A 417 10.74 -3.81 19.97
N LEU A 418 10.09 -3.79 21.12
CA LEU A 418 8.63 -3.81 21.25
C LEU A 418 8.18 -2.53 21.97
N PRO A 419 7.89 -1.44 21.23
CA PRO A 419 7.28 -0.24 21.78
C PRO A 419 5.99 -0.54 22.55
N GLU A 420 5.61 0.38 23.43
CA GLU A 420 4.39 0.22 24.24
C GLU A 420 3.16 -0.06 23.37
N GLY A 421 2.35 -1.05 23.77
CA GLY A 421 1.16 -1.46 23.03
C GLY A 421 1.42 -2.44 21.87
N THR A 422 2.68 -2.78 21.59
CA THR A 422 3.02 -3.83 20.63
C THR A 422 3.29 -5.16 21.34
N TYR A 423 3.10 -6.26 20.63
CA TYR A 423 3.51 -7.58 21.09
C TYR A 423 3.93 -8.43 19.91
N MET A 424 4.74 -9.45 20.19
CA MET A 424 5.09 -10.48 19.23
C MET A 424 4.68 -11.82 19.81
N GLU A 425 4.06 -12.65 18.97
CA GLU A 425 3.77 -14.03 19.30
C GLU A 425 4.57 -14.94 18.36
N ILE A 426 5.36 -15.85 18.94
CA ILE A 426 6.08 -16.86 18.19
C ILE A 426 5.52 -18.22 18.58
N ARG A 427 5.02 -18.94 17.59
CA ARG A 427 4.59 -20.33 17.73
C ARG A 427 5.55 -21.21 16.92
N SER A 428 5.90 -22.36 17.48
CA SER A 428 6.61 -23.40 16.74
C SER A 428 5.87 -24.71 16.89
N GLN A 429 5.92 -25.52 15.83
CA GLN A 429 5.43 -26.88 15.85
C GLN A 429 6.58 -27.78 15.43
N THR A 430 6.92 -28.78 16.25
CA THR A 430 7.94 -29.78 15.90
C THR A 430 7.28 -31.12 15.63
N GLY A 431 7.62 -31.74 14.51
CA GLY A 431 7.12 -33.05 14.08
C GLY A 431 8.02 -33.66 13.01
N ASP A 432 7.85 -34.94 12.72
CA ASP A 432 8.60 -35.70 11.72
C ASP A 432 7.82 -35.91 10.40
N SER A 433 6.57 -35.44 10.34
CA SER A 433 5.69 -35.59 9.18
C SER A 433 4.52 -34.59 9.22
N PHE A 434 4.12 -34.10 8.04
CA PHE A 434 2.79 -33.53 7.83
C PHE A 434 1.89 -34.64 7.26
N VAL A 435 0.86 -35.02 8.02
CA VAL A 435 -0.25 -35.82 7.47
C VAL A 435 -1.42 -34.85 7.28
N VAL A 436 -1.62 -34.39 6.05
CA VAL A 436 -2.89 -33.76 5.67
C VAL A 436 -3.92 -34.88 5.57
N GLU A 437 -4.55 -35.20 6.69
CA GLU A 437 -5.62 -36.19 6.73
C GLU A 437 -6.93 -35.52 6.34
N LYS A 438 -7.29 -35.61 5.06
CA LYS A 438 -8.58 -35.12 4.58
C LYS A 438 -9.68 -36.12 4.96
N LYS A 439 -10.27 -35.91 6.13
CA LYS A 439 -11.38 -36.74 6.63
C LYS A 439 -12.69 -36.28 6.04
N TYR A 440 -13.49 -37.25 5.58
CA TYR A 440 -14.82 -36.98 5.05
C TYR A 440 -15.85 -37.44 6.06
N PHE A 441 -16.79 -36.59 6.42
CA PHE A 441 -17.84 -36.92 7.38
C PHE A 441 -19.22 -36.90 6.74
N ARG A 442 -20.09 -37.80 7.20
CA ARG A 442 -21.53 -37.68 7.03
C ARG A 442 -22.05 -36.57 7.95
N LYS A 443 -23.22 -36.02 7.63
CA LYS A 443 -23.93 -35.10 8.52
C LYS A 443 -24.27 -35.70 9.90
N SER A 444 -24.27 -37.04 10.02
CA SER A 444 -24.42 -37.76 11.29
C SER A 444 -23.16 -37.72 12.18
N GLY A 445 -22.01 -37.26 11.66
CA GLY A 445 -20.73 -37.26 12.34
C GLY A 445 -19.86 -38.50 12.06
N ASP A 446 -20.37 -39.48 11.31
CA ASP A 446 -19.61 -40.69 10.96
C ASP A 446 -18.54 -40.38 9.89
N GLU A 447 -17.31 -40.79 10.16
CA GLU A 447 -16.19 -40.72 9.19
C GLU A 447 -16.39 -41.75 8.06
N VAL A 448 -16.17 -41.32 6.82
CA VAL A 448 -16.30 -42.11 5.59
C VAL A 448 -15.10 -41.86 4.67
N SER A 449 -14.89 -42.74 3.69
CA SER A 449 -13.88 -42.49 2.66
C SER A 449 -14.33 -41.45 1.63
N GLU A 450 -13.40 -40.81 0.95
CA GLU A 450 -13.66 -39.87 -0.15
C GLU A 450 -14.59 -40.46 -1.23
N ALA A 451 -14.35 -41.70 -1.62
CA ALA A 451 -15.14 -42.40 -2.63
C ALA A 451 -16.59 -42.64 -2.17
N GLN A 452 -16.81 -42.83 -0.87
CA GLN A 452 -18.15 -42.94 -0.28
C GLN A 452 -18.80 -41.56 -0.19
N TRP A 453 -18.05 -40.54 0.25
CA TRP A 453 -18.52 -39.17 0.39
C TRP A 453 -18.94 -38.57 -0.96
N ASN A 454 -18.18 -38.81 -2.03
CA ASN A 454 -18.51 -38.35 -3.39
C ASN A 454 -19.83 -38.94 -3.94
N LYS A 455 -20.28 -40.07 -3.38
CA LYS A 455 -21.55 -40.71 -3.73
C LYS A 455 -22.72 -40.27 -2.83
N LEU A 456 -22.46 -39.49 -1.78
CA LEU A 456 -23.53 -38.98 -0.93
C LEU A 456 -24.31 -37.87 -1.63
N PRO A 457 -25.64 -37.83 -1.49
CA PRO A 457 -26.44 -36.65 -1.82
C PRO A 457 -25.93 -35.44 -1.02
N LYS A 458 -25.97 -34.23 -1.61
CA LYS A 458 -25.53 -33.00 -0.94
C LYS A 458 -26.12 -32.83 0.47
N SER A 459 -27.38 -33.23 0.67
CA SER A 459 -28.08 -33.15 1.97
C SER A 459 -27.48 -34.00 3.09
N GLN A 460 -26.58 -34.93 2.79
CA GLN A 460 -25.96 -35.85 3.75
C GLN A 460 -24.45 -35.61 3.95
N LYS A 461 -23.89 -34.64 3.23
CA LYS A 461 -22.51 -34.20 3.41
C LYS A 461 -22.48 -33.19 4.56
N LEU A 462 -21.47 -33.30 5.42
CA LEU A 462 -21.12 -32.20 6.31
C LEU A 462 -20.25 -31.25 5.46
N ASP A 463 -20.74 -30.05 5.15
CA ASP A 463 -19.93 -29.01 4.53
C ASP A 463 -19.00 -28.48 5.63
N VAL A 464 -17.68 -28.58 5.39
CA VAL A 464 -16.61 -27.98 6.22
C VAL A 464 -15.83 -27.06 5.32
#